data_AF-A0A963HDT5-F1
#
_entry.id   AF-A0A963HDT5-F1
#
_cell.length_a   1.000
_cell.length_b   1.000
_cell.length_c   1.000
_cell.angle_alpha   90.00
_cell.angle_beta   90.00
_cell.angle_gamma   90.00
#
_symmetry.space_group_name_H-M   'P 1'
#
loop_
_entity.id
_entity.type
_entity.pdbx_description
1 polymer ?
#
loop_
_entity_poly.entity_id
_entity_poly.type
_entity_poly.pdbx_seq_one_letter_code
_entity_poly.pdbx_strand_id
1 'polypeptide(L)'
;MSEVVHPIREAIGQFSPSLLGAVLILAVGWVIATMASTVVRKLLQKTSVENRVAQWIAGDKARGELPVEDWISKAVFYLLMLFVLVAFFQAVRLPVLSDNLNHLTDSIMAFLPNLLAASVLVLVAWVIGTMLKRITAGALKAADFDRKFGQPAVDGKLPSPPISVMLAEALYWLVFALFLPAILGALKLQAVLEPVNEMFNKFMAYVPQLVGAAVILIVGWFVARIVQRLVGSLLASAGADAAAERWGLTTTLGKTTLSGLVGLLLYFVILVPVIISALGALQLDAVTRPATDMLAKVMEMLPAIFSAGLLLLLSVVIGRVVAGLLANVLAGVGFNKLPVKLGLARTVSRGEHAPAALAGKLALAAIVLFAAIEASNLVGFVGLAEIIRSFTGFAGHVLLGLVIFAFGLLLANFVAGIVRASDAANAPLLALGTRVVILLLSAAMALRQMELANDIVNLAFGFIVGAAAVALALAFGLGGRDSAAALLADWRQRSQQPASKDASE
;
A
#
# COMPACT_ATOMS: atom_id res chain seq x y z
N MET A 1 27.62 -68.65 21.81
CA MET A 1 28.27 -67.62 22.65
C MET A 1 29.79 -67.67 22.60
N SER A 2 30.44 -68.84 22.45
CA SER A 2 31.90 -68.96 22.37
C SER A 2 32.56 -68.40 21.10
N GLU A 3 31.89 -68.41 19.94
CA GLU A 3 32.45 -67.85 18.69
C GLU A 3 32.48 -66.32 18.64
N VAL A 4 31.66 -65.63 19.44
CA VAL A 4 31.66 -64.16 19.54
C VAL A 4 32.68 -63.67 20.57
N VAL A 5 32.98 -64.49 21.59
CA VAL A 5 33.84 -64.09 22.72
C VAL A 5 35.32 -64.18 22.36
N HIS A 6 35.73 -65.12 21.49
CA HIS A 6 37.12 -65.27 21.08
C HIS A 6 37.70 -64.04 20.35
N PRO A 7 37.06 -63.50 19.29
CA PRO A 7 37.58 -62.32 18.59
C PRO A 7 37.57 -61.07 19.49
N ILE A 8 36.63 -60.96 20.43
CA ILE A 8 36.59 -59.86 21.42
C ILE A 8 37.77 -59.98 22.40
N ARG A 9 38.10 -61.20 22.86
CA ARG A 9 39.20 -61.41 23.81
C ARG A 9 40.58 -61.22 23.15
N GLU A 10 40.74 -61.60 21.89
CA GLU A 10 41.94 -61.29 21.10
C GLU A 10 42.08 -59.80 20.77
N ALA A 11 40.98 -59.13 20.42
CA ALA A 11 40.97 -57.68 20.23
C ALA A 11 41.37 -56.97 21.54
N ILE A 12 40.72 -57.29 22.67
CA ILE A 12 41.04 -56.70 23.98
C ILE A 12 42.49 -56.98 24.42
N GLY A 13 43.01 -58.18 24.12
CA GLY A 13 44.40 -58.54 24.39
C GLY A 13 45.42 -57.68 23.65
N GLN A 14 45.14 -57.29 22.40
CA GLN A 14 46.00 -56.39 21.62
C GLN A 14 45.89 -54.91 22.04
N PHE A 15 44.74 -54.48 22.58
CA PHE A 15 44.54 -53.10 23.04
C PHE A 15 45.10 -52.80 24.44
N SER A 16 45.38 -53.82 25.25
CA SER A 16 45.81 -53.64 26.65
C SER A 16 47.07 -52.75 26.81
N PRO A 17 48.14 -52.90 26.02
CA PRO A 17 49.32 -52.04 26.16
C PRO A 17 49.11 -50.60 25.67
N SER A 18 48.36 -50.40 24.58
CA SER A 18 48.10 -49.07 24.01
C SER A 18 47.18 -48.22 24.89
N LEU A 19 46.23 -48.86 25.59
CA LEU A 19 45.35 -48.18 26.54
C LEU A 19 46.13 -47.65 27.75
N LEU A 20 47.07 -48.43 28.28
CA LEU A 20 47.94 -47.98 29.38
C LEU A 20 48.82 -46.79 28.95
N GLY A 21 49.41 -46.86 27.76
CA GLY A 21 50.18 -45.75 27.19
C GLY A 21 49.35 -44.48 27.00
N ALA A 22 48.12 -44.62 26.52
CA ALA A 22 47.21 -43.50 26.34
C ALA A 22 46.81 -42.85 27.68
N VAL A 23 46.45 -43.64 28.69
CA VAL A 23 46.12 -43.12 30.03
C VAL A 23 47.31 -42.36 30.62
N LEU A 24 48.55 -42.84 30.42
CA LEU A 24 49.76 -42.15 30.85
C LEU A 24 49.96 -40.82 30.12
N ILE A 25 49.74 -40.78 28.80
CA ILE A 25 49.78 -39.53 28.01
C ILE A 25 48.77 -38.51 28.53
N LEU A 26 47.55 -38.94 28.87
CA LEU A 26 46.52 -38.05 29.40
C LEU A 26 46.89 -37.48 30.77
N ALA A 27 47.40 -38.33 31.68
CA ALA A 27 47.81 -37.92 33.02
C ALA A 27 49.00 -36.95 32.98
N VAL A 28 50.06 -37.28 32.24
CA VAL A 28 51.23 -36.42 32.09
C VAL A 28 50.87 -35.13 31.36
N GLY A 29 50.10 -35.23 30.29
CA GLY A 29 49.65 -34.09 29.51
C GLY A 29 48.80 -33.11 30.29
N TRP A 30 47.91 -33.59 31.17
CA TRP A 30 47.12 -32.74 32.07
C TRP A 30 47.99 -31.93 33.03
N VAL A 31 49.03 -32.54 33.60
CA VAL A 31 50.00 -31.84 34.47
C VAL A 31 50.78 -30.79 33.68
N ILE A 32 51.23 -31.12 32.46
CA ILE A 32 51.94 -30.16 31.60
C ILE A 32 51.04 -28.98 31.22
N ALA A 33 49.79 -29.24 30.82
CA ALA A 33 48.84 -28.21 30.42
C ALA A 33 48.51 -27.26 31.59
N THR A 34 48.27 -27.80 32.80
CA THR A 34 48.02 -26.99 34.00
C THR A 34 49.23 -26.13 34.37
N MET A 35 50.43 -26.69 34.32
CA MET A 35 51.66 -25.94 34.60
C MET A 35 51.87 -24.80 33.59
N ALA A 36 51.77 -25.10 32.29
CA ALA A 36 51.93 -24.11 31.23
C ALA A 36 50.88 -22.99 31.31
N SER A 37 49.61 -23.32 31.54
CA SER A 37 48.54 -22.31 31.69
C SER A 37 48.78 -21.39 32.89
N THR A 38 49.31 -21.92 33.99
CA THR A 38 49.65 -21.14 35.19
C THR A 38 50.83 -20.20 34.93
N VAL A 39 51.83 -20.65 34.15
CA VAL A 39 52.95 -19.80 33.72
C VAL A 39 52.43 -18.65 32.85
N VAL A 40 51.57 -18.94 31.86
CA VAL A 40 50.95 -17.91 31.02
C VAL A 40 50.14 -16.92 31.87
N ARG A 41 49.37 -17.39 32.83
CA ARG A 41 48.63 -16.53 33.77
C ARG A 41 49.54 -15.55 34.50
N LYS A 42 50.64 -16.05 35.07
CA LYS A 42 51.63 -15.23 35.80
C LYS A 42 52.33 -14.21 34.88
N LEU A 43 52.56 -14.56 33.62
CA LEU A 43 53.15 -13.63 32.64
C LEU A 43 52.16 -12.53 32.27
N LEU A 44 50.89 -12.87 32.04
CA LEU A 44 49.84 -11.92 31.69
C LEU A 44 49.54 -10.94 32.83
N GLN A 45 49.53 -11.42 34.08
CA GLN A 45 49.36 -10.57 35.27
C GLN A 45 50.49 -9.53 35.43
N LYS A 46 51.69 -9.80 34.92
CA LYS A 46 52.79 -8.83 34.92
C LYS A 46 52.62 -7.75 33.85
N THR A 47 51.78 -7.98 32.84
CA THR A 47 51.48 -6.99 31.80
C THR A 47 50.19 -6.25 32.11
N SER A 48 50.14 -4.95 31.85
CA SER A 48 48.96 -4.10 32.11
C SER A 48 47.84 -4.29 31.06
N VAL A 49 47.65 -5.51 30.55
CA VAL A 49 46.69 -5.80 29.47
C VAL A 49 45.27 -5.55 29.96
N GLU A 50 44.94 -6.00 31.18
CA GLU A 50 43.64 -5.78 31.84
C GLU A 50 43.17 -4.32 31.78
N ASN A 51 44.02 -3.40 32.25
CA ASN A 51 43.67 -1.99 32.37
C ASN A 51 43.44 -1.31 31.01
N ARG A 52 44.18 -1.73 29.96
CA ARG A 52 44.03 -1.16 28.61
C ARG A 52 42.80 -1.71 27.90
N VAL A 53 42.52 -3.01 28.06
CA VAL A 53 41.35 -3.65 27.44
C VAL A 53 40.06 -3.19 28.11
N ALA A 54 40.03 -3.09 29.44
CA ALA A 54 38.88 -2.59 30.18
C ALA A 54 38.52 -1.14 29.79
N GLN A 55 39.52 -0.28 29.58
CA GLN A 55 39.30 1.09 29.12
C GLN A 55 38.69 1.17 27.71
N TRP A 56 39.06 0.26 26.80
CA TRP A 56 38.54 0.25 25.43
C TRP A 56 37.09 -0.26 25.35
N ILE A 57 36.71 -1.21 26.19
CA ILE A 57 35.39 -1.86 26.11
C ILE A 57 34.32 -1.12 26.92
N ALA A 58 34.65 -0.67 28.14
CA ALA A 58 33.64 -0.16 29.07
C ALA A 58 33.62 1.37 29.24
N GLY A 59 34.56 2.08 28.61
CA GLY A 59 34.81 3.49 28.92
C GLY A 59 35.12 3.70 30.41
N ASP A 60 35.23 4.95 30.85
CA ASP A 60 35.62 5.31 32.24
C ASP A 60 34.72 4.73 33.36
N LYS A 61 33.64 4.01 33.04
CA LYS A 61 32.62 3.55 33.98
C LYS A 61 32.69 2.08 34.42
N ALA A 62 33.59 1.25 33.89
CA ALA A 62 33.83 -0.08 34.48
C ALA A 62 35.33 -0.38 34.57
N ARG A 63 35.95 0.08 35.65
CA ARG A 63 37.23 -0.43 36.10
C ARG A 63 36.97 -1.69 36.94
N GLY A 64 37.38 -2.86 36.46
CA GLY A 64 37.76 -3.97 37.35
C GLY A 64 36.98 -5.29 37.29
N GLU A 65 36.23 -5.62 36.23
CA GLU A 65 35.43 -6.87 36.24
C GLU A 65 35.65 -7.84 35.06
N LEU A 66 36.60 -7.57 34.16
CA LEU A 66 36.88 -8.51 33.06
C LEU A 66 38.18 -9.27 33.34
N PRO A 67 38.12 -10.52 33.83
CA PRO A 67 39.31 -11.31 34.14
C PRO A 67 39.91 -11.90 32.85
N VAL A 68 40.45 -11.04 31.99
CA VAL A 68 41.01 -11.38 30.67
C VAL A 68 42.15 -12.39 30.82
N GLU A 69 42.96 -12.25 31.86
CA GLU A 69 44.06 -13.14 32.22
C GLU A 69 43.56 -14.57 32.48
N ASP A 70 42.44 -14.70 33.20
CA ASP A 70 41.86 -16.01 33.52
C ASP A 70 41.23 -16.66 32.29
N TRP A 71 40.61 -15.87 31.42
CA TRP A 71 40.08 -16.35 30.14
C TRP A 71 41.19 -16.84 29.22
N ILE A 72 42.25 -16.06 29.01
CA ILE A 72 43.38 -16.45 28.15
C ILE A 72 44.10 -17.67 28.73
N SER A 73 44.31 -17.71 30.05
CA SER A 73 44.98 -18.84 30.70
C SER A 73 44.15 -20.13 30.58
N LYS A 74 42.83 -20.06 30.76
CA LYS A 74 41.93 -21.20 30.50
C LYS A 74 41.93 -21.61 29.03
N ALA A 75 41.95 -20.67 28.11
CA ALA A 75 42.05 -20.96 26.67
C ALA A 75 43.35 -21.71 26.33
N VAL A 76 44.49 -21.27 26.87
CA VAL A 76 45.78 -21.97 26.71
C VAL A 76 45.74 -23.36 27.35
N PHE A 77 45.13 -23.52 28.53
CA PHE A 77 44.94 -24.83 29.14
C PHE A 77 44.16 -25.78 28.22
N TYR A 78 43.00 -25.35 27.72
CA TYR A 78 42.17 -26.17 26.84
C TYR A 78 42.85 -26.44 25.49
N LEU A 79 43.61 -25.47 24.95
CA LEU A 79 44.41 -25.66 23.74
C LEU A 79 45.47 -26.75 23.96
N LEU A 80 46.24 -26.68 25.05
CA LEU A 80 47.25 -27.70 25.36
C LEU A 80 46.61 -29.05 25.66
N MET A 81 45.47 -29.06 26.37
CA MET A 81 44.68 -30.27 26.56
C MET A 81 44.17 -30.86 25.24
N LEU A 82 43.87 -30.04 24.22
CA LEU A 82 43.50 -30.51 22.88
C LEU A 82 44.67 -31.24 22.22
N PHE A 83 45.90 -30.74 22.31
CA PHE A 83 47.10 -31.47 21.87
C PHE A 83 47.29 -32.79 22.62
N VAL A 84 47.07 -32.79 23.94
CA VAL A 84 47.13 -34.00 24.77
C VAL A 84 46.05 -35.01 24.35
N LEU A 85 44.85 -34.52 24.03
CA LEU A 85 43.72 -35.32 23.57
C LEU A 85 44.02 -35.97 22.21
N VAL A 86 44.61 -35.21 21.29
CA VAL A 86 45.13 -35.71 20.01
C VAL A 86 46.13 -36.84 20.24
N ALA A 87 47.17 -36.60 21.07
CA ALA A 87 48.21 -37.58 21.36
C ALA A 87 47.64 -38.84 22.03
N PHE A 88 46.64 -38.66 22.91
CA PHE A 88 45.87 -39.74 23.52
C PHE A 88 45.15 -40.58 22.45
N PHE A 89 44.37 -39.97 21.56
CA PHE A 89 43.63 -40.71 20.52
C PHE A 89 44.54 -41.38 19.50
N GLN A 90 45.68 -40.77 19.18
CA GLN A 90 46.74 -41.39 18.38
C GLN A 90 47.29 -42.64 19.08
N ALA A 91 47.55 -42.57 20.39
CA ALA A 91 48.02 -43.71 21.18
C ALA A 91 46.99 -44.85 21.28
N VAL A 92 45.69 -44.52 21.36
CA VAL A 92 44.58 -45.51 21.34
C VAL A 92 44.34 -46.08 19.92
N ARG A 93 45.05 -45.58 18.89
CA ARG A 93 44.88 -45.95 17.47
C ARG A 93 43.48 -45.69 16.94
N LEU A 94 42.93 -44.51 17.26
CA LEU A 94 41.66 -44.02 16.72
C LEU A 94 41.91 -42.91 15.69
N PRO A 95 42.41 -43.24 14.47
CA PRO A 95 42.91 -42.26 13.50
C PRO A 95 41.83 -41.26 13.08
N VAL A 96 40.60 -41.70 12.88
CA VAL A 96 39.47 -40.83 12.48
C VAL A 96 39.22 -39.71 13.49
N LEU A 97 39.38 -39.98 14.79
CA LEU A 97 39.20 -38.96 15.83
C LEU A 97 40.44 -38.07 15.95
N SER A 98 41.64 -38.66 15.89
CA SER A 98 42.87 -37.88 15.99
C SER A 98 43.09 -36.95 14.79
N ASP A 99 42.72 -37.36 13.58
CA ASP A 99 42.92 -36.57 12.36
C ASP A 99 42.02 -35.33 12.36
N ASN A 100 40.75 -35.48 12.75
CA ASN A 100 39.84 -34.36 12.90
C ASN A 100 40.30 -33.38 14.00
N LEU A 101 40.77 -33.89 15.14
CA LEU A 101 41.29 -33.06 16.23
C LEU A 101 42.62 -32.39 15.86
N ASN A 102 43.48 -33.08 15.10
CA ASN A 102 44.70 -32.52 14.52
C ASN A 102 44.36 -31.34 13.60
N HIS A 103 43.39 -31.48 12.70
CA HIS A 103 42.95 -30.37 11.84
C HIS A 103 42.43 -29.16 12.63
N LEU A 104 41.72 -29.37 13.74
CA LEU A 104 41.31 -28.27 14.62
C LEU A 104 42.51 -27.60 15.28
N THR A 105 43.46 -28.38 15.78
CA THR A 105 44.70 -27.88 16.36
C THR A 105 45.53 -27.08 15.34
N ASP A 106 45.70 -27.61 14.14
CA ASP A 106 46.40 -26.95 13.03
C ASP A 106 45.69 -25.65 12.63
N SER A 107 44.36 -25.66 12.58
CA SER A 107 43.55 -24.47 12.31
C SER A 107 43.76 -23.38 13.37
N ILE A 108 43.77 -23.74 14.66
CA ILE A 108 44.00 -22.78 15.74
C ILE A 108 45.44 -22.25 15.71
N MET A 109 46.43 -23.10 15.47
CA MET A 109 47.83 -22.69 15.34
C MET A 109 48.06 -21.80 14.12
N ALA A 110 47.43 -22.09 12.99
CA ALA A 110 47.47 -21.23 11.80
C ALA A 110 46.74 -19.88 12.01
N PHE A 111 45.77 -19.83 12.93
CA PHE A 111 45.07 -18.61 13.30
C PHE A 111 45.89 -17.71 14.23
N LEU A 112 46.83 -18.25 15.01
CA LEU A 112 47.58 -17.49 16.01
C LEU A 112 48.45 -16.36 15.38
N PRO A 113 49.25 -16.59 14.31
CA PRO A 113 49.95 -15.53 13.61
C PRO A 113 49.01 -14.49 12.99
N ASN A 114 47.88 -14.94 12.45
CA ASN A 114 46.86 -14.09 11.82
C ASN A 114 46.19 -13.17 12.85
N LEU A 115 45.91 -13.70 14.04
CA LEU A 115 45.36 -12.95 15.16
C LEU A 115 46.33 -11.85 15.60
N LEU A 116 47.63 -12.14 15.65
CA LEU A 116 48.65 -11.13 15.96
C LEU A 116 48.68 -10.03 14.89
N ALA A 117 48.67 -10.40 13.60
CA ALA A 117 48.64 -9.44 12.49
C ALA A 117 47.39 -8.54 12.54
N ALA A 118 46.21 -9.13 12.76
CA ALA A 118 44.96 -8.40 12.94
C ALA A 118 44.99 -7.48 14.18
N SER A 119 45.57 -7.94 15.29
CA SER A 119 45.71 -7.13 16.51
C SER A 119 46.59 -5.89 16.28
N VAL A 120 47.67 -6.03 15.51
CA VAL A 120 48.51 -4.90 15.10
C VAL A 120 47.69 -3.91 14.25
N LEU A 121 46.91 -4.40 13.28
CA LEU A 121 46.06 -3.54 12.45
C LEU A 121 45.01 -2.79 13.25
N VAL A 122 44.36 -3.43 14.24
CA VAL A 122 43.43 -2.78 15.17
C VAL A 122 44.12 -1.65 15.94
N LEU A 123 45.33 -1.90 16.44
CA LEU A 123 46.11 -0.89 17.16
C LEU A 123 46.45 0.30 16.24
N VAL A 124 46.85 0.03 15.00
CA VAL A 124 47.12 1.08 13.99
C VAL A 124 45.84 1.87 13.70
N ALA A 125 44.70 1.21 13.48
CA ALA A 125 43.41 1.85 13.24
C ALA A 125 43.00 2.75 14.42
N TRP A 126 43.20 2.28 15.66
CA TRP A 126 42.92 3.06 16.87
C TRP A 126 43.79 4.32 16.97
N VAL A 127 45.09 4.20 16.71
CA VAL A 127 46.02 5.35 16.74
C VAL A 127 45.65 6.37 15.66
N ILE A 128 45.45 5.92 14.41
CA ILE A 128 45.10 6.79 13.29
C ILE A 128 43.74 7.45 13.54
N GLY A 129 42.73 6.67 13.96
CA GLY A 129 41.39 7.15 14.22
C GLY A 129 41.37 8.22 15.32
N THR A 130 42.05 7.98 16.44
CA THR A 130 42.13 8.97 17.54
C THR A 130 42.88 10.23 17.13
N MET A 131 43.92 10.10 16.31
CA MET A 131 44.66 11.24 15.76
C MET A 131 43.76 12.06 14.81
N LEU A 132 43.08 11.42 13.85
CA LEU A 132 42.14 12.08 12.95
C LEU A 132 41.02 12.79 13.71
N LYS A 133 40.39 12.11 14.69
CA LYS A 133 39.33 12.69 15.53
C LYS A 133 39.77 14.00 16.17
N ARG A 134 40.98 14.04 16.76
CA ARG A 134 41.51 15.26 17.40
C ARG A 134 41.76 16.37 16.38
N ILE A 135 42.38 16.04 15.24
CA ILE A 135 42.68 17.01 14.18
C ILE A 135 41.39 17.60 13.62
N THR A 136 40.42 16.76 13.26
CA THR A 136 39.15 17.20 12.67
C THR A 136 38.31 17.98 13.66
N ALA A 137 38.19 17.54 14.92
CA ALA A 137 37.49 18.31 15.95
C ALA A 137 38.14 19.68 16.17
N GLY A 138 39.47 19.75 16.17
CA GLY A 138 40.22 21.00 16.26
C GLY A 138 39.96 21.93 15.07
N ALA A 139 39.99 21.40 13.85
CA ALA A 139 39.75 22.15 12.63
C ALA A 139 38.30 22.67 12.52
N LEU A 140 37.30 21.83 12.83
CA LEU A 140 35.89 22.21 12.80
C LEU A 140 35.55 23.26 13.85
N LYS A 141 36.15 23.15 15.04
CA LYS A 141 36.01 24.15 16.11
C LYS A 141 36.65 25.49 15.72
N ALA A 142 37.83 25.46 15.08
CA ALA A 142 38.47 26.67 14.57
C ALA A 142 37.68 27.37 13.45
N ALA A 143 36.84 26.64 12.72
CA ALA A 143 36.00 27.17 11.64
C ALA A 143 34.64 27.71 12.11
N ASP A 144 34.35 27.71 13.42
CA ASP A 144 33.05 28.07 14.02
C ASP A 144 31.86 27.33 13.37
N PHE A 145 32.07 26.08 12.95
CA PHE A 145 31.07 25.32 12.20
C PHE A 145 29.77 25.13 13.02
N ASP A 146 29.92 24.92 14.32
CA ASP A 146 28.79 24.74 15.25
C ASP A 146 27.90 25.99 15.34
N ARG A 147 28.42 27.20 15.10
CA ARG A 147 27.61 28.43 15.10
C ARG A 147 26.82 28.62 13.81
N LYS A 148 27.36 28.17 12.68
CA LYS A 148 26.74 28.33 11.35
C LYS A 148 25.67 27.26 11.07
N PHE A 149 25.86 26.06 11.60
CA PHE A 149 25.02 24.90 11.30
C PHE A 149 24.44 24.20 12.53
N GLY A 150 24.84 24.58 13.74
CA GLY A 150 24.25 24.07 14.97
C GLY A 150 22.83 24.60 15.16
N GLN A 151 21.91 23.71 15.52
CA GLN A 151 20.55 24.09 15.85
C GLN A 151 20.55 24.94 17.13
N PRO A 152 19.77 26.04 17.20
CA PRO A 152 19.44 26.66 18.48
C PRO A 152 18.82 25.56 19.35
N ALA A 153 19.33 25.38 20.57
CA ALA A 153 18.78 24.39 21.49
C ALA A 153 17.31 24.74 21.79
N VAL A 154 16.39 24.05 21.12
CA VAL A 154 14.95 24.13 21.40
C VAL A 154 14.67 23.16 22.56
N ASP A 155 14.06 23.68 23.61
CA ASP A 155 13.41 22.95 24.71
C ASP A 155 14.27 22.13 25.68
N GLY A 156 15.29 22.74 26.30
CA GLY A 156 15.72 22.41 27.69
C GLY A 156 16.10 20.96 28.02
N LYS A 157 16.20 20.07 27.03
CA LYS A 157 16.49 18.65 27.19
C LYS A 157 17.85 18.35 26.58
N LEU A 158 18.81 18.17 27.49
CA LEU A 158 20.20 17.73 27.33
C LEU A 158 21.00 18.43 26.20
N PRO A 159 22.22 18.94 26.48
CA PRO A 159 23.07 19.46 25.42
C PRO A 159 23.39 18.35 24.42
N SER A 160 22.78 18.42 23.23
CA SER A 160 23.19 17.56 22.12
C SER A 160 24.65 17.87 21.80
N PRO A 161 25.52 16.86 21.64
CA PRO A 161 26.91 17.12 21.31
C PRO A 161 27.00 17.98 20.03
N PRO A 162 27.94 18.94 19.95
CA PRO A 162 28.10 19.77 18.77
C PRO A 162 28.31 18.92 17.51
N ILE A 163 27.81 19.38 16.36
CA ILE A 163 27.93 18.68 15.08
C ILE A 163 29.41 18.43 14.75
N SER A 164 30.32 19.34 15.13
CA SER A 164 31.76 19.16 15.00
C SER A 164 32.29 17.90 15.71
N VAL A 165 31.79 17.61 16.91
CA VAL A 165 32.16 16.43 17.69
C VAL A 165 31.56 15.18 17.08
N MET A 166 30.32 15.23 16.60
CA MET A 166 29.67 14.10 15.92
C MET A 166 30.40 13.75 14.61
N LEU A 167 30.80 14.74 13.82
CA LEU A 167 31.60 14.55 12.60
C LEU A 167 32.98 13.95 12.90
N ALA A 168 33.65 14.42 13.96
CA ALA A 168 34.93 13.88 14.37
C ALA A 168 34.81 12.44 14.89
N GLU A 169 33.72 12.12 15.60
CA GLU A 169 33.39 10.76 16.03
C GLU A 169 33.08 9.85 14.84
N ALA A 170 32.30 10.34 13.88
CA ALA A 170 32.00 9.60 12.65
C ALA A 170 33.27 9.27 11.87
N LEU A 171 34.22 10.21 11.77
CA LEU A 171 35.52 9.97 11.13
C LEU A 171 36.37 8.94 11.90
N TYR A 172 36.32 8.90 13.23
CA TYR A 172 36.97 7.85 14.01
C TYR A 172 36.44 6.46 13.62
N TRP A 173 35.11 6.30 13.60
CA TRP A 173 34.48 5.04 13.19
C TRP A 173 34.69 4.72 11.71
N LEU A 174 34.78 5.73 10.85
CA LEU A 174 35.14 5.59 9.44
C LEU A 174 36.53 4.99 9.27
N VAL A 175 37.52 5.42 10.07
CA VAL A 175 38.85 4.81 10.06
C VAL A 175 38.77 3.33 10.44
N PHE A 176 38.00 2.98 11.48
CA PHE A 176 37.79 1.57 11.83
C PHE A 176 37.11 0.79 10.69
N ALA A 177 36.10 1.35 10.04
CA ALA A 177 35.43 0.74 8.90
C ALA A 177 36.38 0.55 7.70
N LEU A 178 37.29 1.49 7.45
CA LEU A 178 38.32 1.41 6.41
C LEU A 178 39.37 0.33 6.71
N PHE A 179 39.72 0.13 7.98
CA PHE A 179 40.65 -0.92 8.40
C PHE A 179 39.98 -2.28 8.57
N LEU A 180 38.65 -2.34 8.67
CA LEU A 180 37.91 -3.59 8.88
C LEU A 180 38.22 -4.65 7.79
N PRO A 181 38.20 -4.35 6.48
CA PRO A 181 38.64 -5.30 5.46
C PRO A 181 40.06 -5.83 5.69
N ALA A 182 41.01 -4.96 6.06
CA ALA A 182 42.39 -5.35 6.31
C ALA A 182 42.49 -6.26 7.53
N ILE A 183 41.73 -5.97 8.60
CA ILE A 183 41.65 -6.79 9.82
C ILE A 183 41.07 -8.16 9.50
N LEU A 184 39.94 -8.23 8.78
CA LEU A 184 39.31 -9.48 8.36
C LEU A 184 40.20 -10.29 7.40
N GLY A 185 40.90 -9.61 6.50
CA GLY A 185 41.89 -10.20 5.61
C GLY A 185 43.07 -10.80 6.37
N ALA A 186 43.60 -10.09 7.37
CA ALA A 186 44.64 -10.60 8.25
C ALA A 186 44.18 -11.84 9.03
N LEU A 187 42.92 -11.88 9.48
CA LEU A 187 42.29 -13.06 10.10
C LEU A 187 41.98 -14.21 9.11
N LYS A 188 42.21 -14.01 7.80
CA LYS A 188 41.85 -14.92 6.71
C LYS A 188 40.35 -15.28 6.65
N LEU A 189 39.48 -14.37 7.07
CA LEU A 189 38.02 -14.56 7.03
C LEU A 189 37.46 -14.19 5.64
N GLN A 190 37.88 -14.90 4.59
CA GLN A 190 37.55 -14.54 3.19
C GLN A 190 36.04 -14.45 2.92
N ALA A 191 35.26 -15.38 3.47
CA ALA A 191 33.80 -15.40 3.31
C ALA A 191 33.10 -14.16 3.89
N VAL A 192 33.67 -13.55 4.94
CA VAL A 192 33.15 -12.32 5.56
C VAL A 192 33.74 -11.08 4.90
N LEU A 193 34.97 -11.19 4.40
CA LEU A 193 35.68 -10.11 3.73
C LEU A 193 34.99 -9.68 2.44
N GLU A 194 34.42 -10.62 1.67
CA GLU A 194 33.87 -10.33 0.34
C GLU A 194 32.66 -9.37 0.39
N PRO A 195 31.60 -9.62 1.20
CA PRO A 195 30.51 -8.66 1.35
C PRO A 195 30.97 -7.32 1.96
N VAL A 196 31.93 -7.36 2.90
CA VAL A 196 32.48 -6.15 3.53
C VAL A 196 33.27 -5.31 2.53
N ASN A 197 34.06 -5.94 1.65
CA ASN A 197 34.75 -5.28 0.54
C ASN A 197 33.76 -4.65 -0.44
N GLU A 198 32.66 -5.34 -0.76
CA GLU A 198 31.63 -4.79 -1.64
C GLU A 198 30.98 -3.55 -1.02
N MET A 199 30.64 -3.60 0.28
CA MET A 199 30.11 -2.44 1.01
C MET A 199 31.12 -1.29 1.05
N PHE A 200 32.40 -1.59 1.31
CA PHE A 200 33.47 -0.61 1.32
C PHE A 200 33.64 0.07 -0.05
N ASN A 201 33.67 -0.72 -1.13
CA ASN A 201 33.79 -0.22 -2.49
C ASN A 201 32.57 0.63 -2.88
N LYS A 202 31.36 0.21 -2.52
CA LYS A 202 30.14 1.01 -2.69
C LYS A 202 30.23 2.33 -1.93
N PHE A 203 30.64 2.29 -0.67
CA PHE A 203 30.82 3.49 0.15
C PHE A 203 31.85 4.47 -0.47
N MET A 204 32.99 3.96 -0.95
CA MET A 204 33.99 4.77 -1.65
C MET A 204 33.44 5.37 -2.94
N ALA A 205 32.62 4.63 -3.70
CA ALA A 205 31.96 5.13 -4.90
C ALA A 205 30.91 6.21 -4.60
N TYR A 206 30.25 6.15 -3.43
CA TYR A 206 29.31 7.18 -2.99
C TYR A 206 29.99 8.52 -2.70
N VAL A 207 31.27 8.56 -2.30
CA VAL A 207 31.95 9.83 -1.96
C VAL A 207 32.03 10.80 -3.16
N PRO A 208 32.55 10.40 -4.34
CA PRO A 208 32.49 11.24 -5.54
C PRO A 208 31.07 11.60 -5.98
N GLN A 209 30.14 10.64 -5.89
CA GLN A 209 28.74 10.83 -6.29
C GLN A 209 28.03 11.86 -5.41
N LEU A 210 28.32 11.85 -4.11
CA LEU A 210 27.80 12.83 -3.15
C LEU A 210 28.23 14.25 -3.52
N VAL A 211 29.50 14.43 -3.91
CA VAL A 211 30.01 15.72 -4.37
C VAL A 211 29.31 16.15 -5.66
N GLY A 212 29.18 15.25 -6.64
CA GLY A 212 28.48 15.53 -7.89
C GLY A 212 27.03 15.96 -7.68
N ALA A 213 26.29 15.22 -6.85
CA ALA A 213 24.92 15.54 -6.48
C ALA A 213 24.79 16.87 -5.74
N ALA A 214 25.70 17.15 -4.80
CA ALA A 214 25.73 18.42 -4.08
C ALA A 214 25.94 19.60 -5.02
N VAL A 215 26.85 19.48 -5.99
CA VAL A 215 27.08 20.51 -7.01
C VAL A 215 25.83 20.73 -7.85
N ILE A 216 25.19 19.67 -8.36
CA ILE A 216 23.96 19.77 -9.16
C ILE A 216 22.85 20.47 -8.35
N LEU A 217 22.67 20.09 -7.09
CA LEU A 217 21.63 20.65 -6.24
C LEU A 217 21.89 22.13 -5.95
N ILE A 218 23.11 22.52 -5.59
CA ILE A 218 23.48 23.92 -5.33
C ILE A 218 23.26 24.77 -6.57
N VAL A 219 23.77 24.32 -7.73
CA VAL A 219 23.64 25.06 -8.99
C VAL A 219 22.17 25.16 -9.41
N GLY A 220 21.45 24.04 -9.42
CA GLY A 220 20.05 24.03 -9.84
C GLY A 220 19.11 24.78 -8.89
N TRP A 221 19.36 24.73 -7.59
CA TRP A 221 18.63 25.55 -6.61
C TRP A 221 18.85 27.05 -6.86
N PHE A 222 20.10 27.44 -7.12
CA PHE A 222 20.44 28.83 -7.44
C PHE A 222 19.74 29.30 -8.72
N VAL A 223 19.78 28.49 -9.78
CA VAL A 223 19.08 28.77 -11.05
C VAL A 223 17.56 28.89 -10.83
N ALA A 224 16.94 27.93 -10.14
CA ALA A 224 15.51 27.96 -9.84
C ALA A 224 15.11 29.23 -9.08
N ARG A 225 15.93 29.65 -8.10
CA ARG A 225 15.71 30.87 -7.31
C ARG A 225 15.78 32.13 -8.17
N ILE A 226 16.74 32.20 -9.10
CA ILE A 226 16.88 33.32 -10.03
C ILE A 226 15.65 33.39 -10.93
N VAL A 227 15.28 32.27 -11.57
CA VAL A 227 14.14 32.22 -12.48
C VAL A 227 12.85 32.60 -11.77
N GLN A 228 12.61 32.08 -10.56
CA GLN A 228 11.46 32.46 -9.74
C GLN A 228 11.36 33.98 -9.54
N ARG A 229 12.46 34.61 -9.13
CA ARG A 229 12.49 36.05 -8.84
C ARG A 229 12.31 36.87 -10.11
N LEU A 230 12.99 36.48 -11.19
CA LEU A 230 12.98 37.20 -12.45
C LEU A 230 11.62 37.10 -13.14
N VAL A 231 11.05 35.90 -13.24
CA VAL A 231 9.73 35.72 -13.87
C VAL A 231 8.63 36.34 -13.02
N GLY A 232 8.68 36.19 -11.68
CA GLY A 232 7.73 36.84 -10.79
C GLY A 232 7.75 38.36 -10.89
N SER A 233 8.94 38.98 -10.91
CA SER A 233 9.05 40.44 -11.07
C SER A 233 8.59 40.91 -12.45
N LEU A 234 8.90 40.16 -13.52
CA LEU A 234 8.46 40.48 -14.88
C LEU A 234 6.94 40.39 -15.02
N LEU A 235 6.30 39.33 -14.50
CA LEU A 235 4.84 39.18 -14.51
C LEU A 235 4.13 40.27 -13.71
N ALA A 236 4.68 40.64 -12.55
CA ALA A 236 4.17 41.76 -11.77
C ALA A 236 4.25 43.07 -12.58
N SER A 237 5.41 43.33 -13.22
CA SER A 237 5.60 44.51 -14.05
C SER A 237 4.73 44.53 -15.33
N ALA A 238 4.39 43.36 -15.86
CA ALA A 238 3.51 43.20 -17.02
C ALA A 238 2.01 43.34 -16.66
N GLY A 239 1.68 43.55 -15.38
CA GLY A 239 0.31 43.76 -14.93
C GLY A 239 -0.50 42.47 -14.72
N ALA A 240 0.15 41.31 -14.56
CA ALA A 240 -0.53 40.05 -14.24
C ALA A 240 -1.36 40.16 -12.94
N ASP A 241 -0.86 40.92 -11.97
CA ASP A 241 -1.56 41.16 -10.71
C ASP A 241 -2.82 42.02 -10.91
N ALA A 242 -2.77 43.03 -11.78
CA ALA A 242 -3.93 43.84 -12.15
C ALA A 242 -4.97 43.04 -12.94
N ALA A 243 -4.55 42.06 -13.75
CA ALA A 243 -5.46 41.16 -14.46
C ALA A 243 -6.18 40.20 -13.49
N ALA A 244 -5.47 39.65 -12.50
CA ALA A 244 -6.07 38.80 -11.47
C ALA A 244 -7.14 39.54 -10.64
N GLU A 245 -6.90 40.82 -10.35
CA GLU A 245 -7.84 41.67 -9.64
C GLU A 245 -9.11 41.93 -10.45
N ARG A 246 -8.98 42.16 -11.76
CA ARG A 246 -10.13 42.30 -12.69
C ARG A 246 -11.00 41.04 -12.76
N TRP A 247 -10.42 39.88 -12.50
CA TRP A 247 -11.13 38.60 -12.52
C TRP A 247 -11.64 38.15 -11.13
N GLY A 248 -11.44 38.97 -10.09
CA GLY A 248 -11.89 38.67 -8.73
C GLY A 248 -11.17 37.48 -8.09
N LEU A 249 -10.00 37.09 -8.59
CA LEU A 249 -9.23 35.94 -8.08
C LEU A 249 -8.51 36.27 -6.75
N THR A 250 -8.39 37.54 -6.39
CA THR A 250 -7.67 38.02 -5.20
C THR A 250 -8.33 37.58 -3.89
N THR A 251 -9.67 37.45 -3.84
CA THR A 251 -10.42 36.94 -2.68
C THR A 251 -10.14 35.46 -2.40
N THR A 252 -9.81 34.68 -3.43
CA THR A 252 -9.47 33.25 -3.30
C THR A 252 -8.00 32.98 -3.05
N LEU A 253 -7.10 33.90 -3.44
CA LEU A 253 -5.64 33.72 -3.38
C LEU A 253 -4.98 34.27 -2.10
N GLY A 254 -5.75 34.95 -1.23
CA GLY A 254 -5.28 35.44 0.06
C GLY A 254 -4.18 36.52 -0.06
N LYS A 255 -3.08 36.37 0.70
CA LYS A 255 -1.97 37.35 0.75
C LYS A 255 -0.98 37.23 -0.42
N THR A 256 -1.17 36.26 -1.31
CA THR A 256 -0.22 35.93 -2.38
C THR A 256 -0.65 36.55 -3.70
N THR A 257 0.25 37.28 -4.37
CA THR A 257 0.01 37.86 -5.70
C THR A 257 0.06 36.78 -6.78
N LEU A 258 -0.65 36.99 -7.90
CA LEU A 258 -0.66 36.03 -9.02
C LEU A 258 0.75 35.86 -9.58
N SER A 259 1.49 36.96 -9.73
CA SER A 259 2.89 36.98 -10.14
C SER A 259 3.79 36.15 -9.23
N GLY A 260 3.60 36.24 -7.92
CA GLY A 260 4.35 35.48 -6.92
C GLY A 260 4.04 33.99 -6.96
N LEU A 261 2.77 33.62 -7.17
CA LEU A 261 2.35 32.22 -7.32
C LEU A 261 2.93 31.59 -8.57
N VAL A 262 2.87 32.28 -9.71
CA VAL A 262 3.48 31.79 -10.96
C VAL A 262 4.99 31.64 -10.79
N GLY A 263 5.66 32.61 -10.16
CA GLY A 263 7.08 32.48 -9.83
C GLY A 263 7.39 31.28 -8.94
N LEU A 264 6.57 31.04 -7.90
CA LEU A 264 6.71 29.88 -7.01
C LEU A 264 6.45 28.55 -7.74
N LEU A 265 5.48 28.50 -8.65
CA LEU A 265 5.23 27.31 -9.47
C LEU A 265 6.44 27.01 -10.36
N LEU A 266 6.99 28.03 -11.03
CA LEU A 266 8.21 27.90 -11.82
C LEU A 266 9.41 27.45 -10.99
N TYR A 267 9.55 27.93 -9.75
CA TYR A 267 10.57 27.46 -8.82
C TYR A 267 10.48 25.93 -8.64
N PHE A 268 9.29 25.40 -8.34
CA PHE A 268 9.10 23.95 -8.17
C PHE A 268 9.27 23.17 -9.47
N VAL A 269 8.79 23.70 -10.60
CA VAL A 269 8.94 23.08 -11.93
C VAL A 269 10.41 22.89 -12.31
N ILE A 270 11.29 23.80 -11.90
CA ILE A 270 12.74 23.67 -12.16
C ILE A 270 13.42 22.84 -11.05
N LEU A 271 13.03 23.05 -9.79
CA LEU A 271 13.68 22.41 -8.65
C LEU A 271 13.45 20.89 -8.63
N VAL A 272 12.25 20.41 -8.98
CA VAL A 272 11.94 18.97 -8.95
C VAL A 272 12.86 18.18 -9.92
N PRO A 273 13.00 18.55 -11.21
CA PRO A 273 13.99 17.95 -12.10
C PRO A 273 15.44 18.05 -11.59
N VAL A 274 15.81 19.16 -10.94
CA VAL A 274 17.14 19.32 -10.34
C VAL A 274 17.36 18.31 -9.21
N ILE A 275 16.37 18.13 -8.33
CA ILE A 275 16.43 17.14 -7.25
C ILE A 275 16.56 15.74 -7.85
N ILE A 276 15.74 15.40 -8.83
CA ILE A 276 15.81 14.12 -9.55
C ILE A 276 17.20 13.92 -10.17
N SER A 277 17.76 14.95 -10.81
CA SER A 277 19.10 14.90 -11.40
C SER A 277 20.20 14.70 -10.34
N ALA A 278 20.07 15.34 -9.18
CA ALA A 278 20.98 15.15 -8.05
C ALA A 278 20.87 13.73 -7.45
N LEU A 279 19.65 13.20 -7.31
CA LEU A 279 19.42 11.82 -6.88
C LEU A 279 19.95 10.79 -7.88
N GLY A 280 19.82 11.08 -9.18
CA GLY A 280 20.43 10.29 -10.25
C GLY A 280 21.95 10.30 -10.19
N ALA A 281 22.56 11.44 -9.87
CA ALA A 281 24.01 11.52 -9.65
C ALA A 281 24.48 10.72 -8.41
N LEU A 282 23.62 10.54 -7.40
CA LEU A 282 23.83 9.60 -6.27
C LEU A 282 23.63 8.13 -6.65
N GLN A 283 23.30 7.83 -7.92
CA GLN A 283 22.96 6.49 -8.40
C GLN A 283 21.83 5.83 -7.60
N LEU A 284 20.89 6.64 -7.08
CA LEU A 284 19.70 6.15 -6.39
C LEU A 284 18.61 5.82 -7.40
N ASP A 285 18.89 4.94 -8.36
CA ASP A 285 17.98 4.59 -9.47
C ASP A 285 16.60 4.12 -8.98
N ALA A 286 16.57 3.38 -7.87
CA ALA A 286 15.35 2.89 -7.26
C ALA A 286 14.39 4.00 -6.80
N VAL A 287 14.92 5.18 -6.47
CA VAL A 287 14.13 6.36 -6.05
C VAL A 287 13.91 7.31 -7.22
N THR A 288 14.92 7.45 -8.07
CA THR A 288 14.93 8.43 -9.16
C THR A 288 13.94 8.04 -10.26
N ARG A 289 13.82 6.75 -10.61
CA ARG A 289 12.93 6.29 -11.70
C ARG A 289 11.45 6.56 -11.43
N PRO A 290 10.86 6.14 -10.29
CA PRO A 290 9.46 6.47 -9.99
C PRO A 290 9.22 7.99 -9.96
N ALA A 291 10.19 8.77 -9.47
CA ALA A 291 10.06 10.23 -9.44
C ALA A 291 10.05 10.85 -10.85
N THR A 292 10.90 10.39 -11.77
CA THR A 292 10.86 10.80 -13.19
C THR A 292 9.55 10.40 -13.85
N ASP A 293 9.06 9.18 -13.62
CA ASP A 293 7.82 8.68 -14.22
C ASP A 293 6.61 9.48 -13.73
N MET A 294 6.59 9.84 -12.44
CA MET A 294 5.57 10.72 -11.88
C MET A 294 5.62 12.11 -12.50
N LEU A 295 6.81 12.69 -12.67
CA LEU A 295 6.95 13.99 -13.31
C LEU A 295 6.49 13.95 -14.78
N ALA A 296 6.86 12.91 -15.52
CA ALA A 296 6.41 12.70 -16.90
C ALA A 296 4.88 12.60 -16.97
N LYS A 297 4.27 11.81 -16.08
CA LYS A 297 2.82 11.68 -15.99
C LYS A 297 2.13 13.00 -15.65
N VAL A 298 2.69 13.82 -14.76
CA VAL A 298 2.17 15.17 -14.47
C VAL A 298 2.26 16.07 -15.70
N MET A 299 3.34 15.99 -16.48
CA MET A 299 3.48 16.75 -17.71
C MET A 299 2.49 16.29 -18.80
N GLU A 300 2.22 14.99 -18.89
CA GLU A 300 1.20 14.41 -19.78
C GLU A 300 -0.23 14.79 -19.37
N MET A 301 -0.48 14.93 -18.06
CA MET A 301 -1.77 15.37 -17.54
C MET A 301 -2.10 16.81 -17.93
N LEU A 302 -1.11 17.69 -18.14
CA LEU A 302 -1.36 19.09 -18.47
C LEU A 302 -2.16 19.25 -19.79
N PRO A 303 -1.74 18.66 -20.94
CA PRO A 303 -2.55 18.64 -22.15
C PRO A 303 -3.92 17.96 -21.98
N ALA A 304 -3.97 16.86 -21.21
CA ALA A 304 -5.20 16.10 -21.00
C ALA A 304 -6.25 16.90 -20.22
N ILE A 305 -5.83 17.63 -19.18
CA ILE A 305 -6.72 18.51 -18.39
C ILE A 305 -7.29 19.62 -19.26
N PHE A 306 -6.46 20.25 -20.10
CA PHE A 306 -6.94 21.28 -21.03
C PHE A 306 -7.96 20.70 -22.01
N SER A 307 -7.67 19.53 -22.58
CA SER A 307 -8.56 18.86 -23.53
C SER A 307 -9.88 18.43 -22.89
N ALA A 308 -9.84 17.94 -21.64
CA ALA A 308 -11.01 17.55 -20.86
C ALA A 308 -11.87 18.77 -20.51
N GLY A 309 -11.24 19.89 -20.12
CA GLY A 309 -11.93 21.15 -19.88
C GLY A 309 -12.62 21.68 -21.13
N LEU A 310 -11.92 21.64 -22.28
CA LEU A 310 -12.49 22.02 -23.58
C LEU A 310 -13.68 21.13 -23.96
N LEU A 311 -13.55 19.81 -23.79
CA LEU A 311 -14.63 18.84 -24.05
C LEU A 311 -15.87 19.13 -23.20
N LEU A 312 -15.70 19.41 -21.91
CA LEU A 312 -16.80 19.77 -21.01
C LEU A 312 -17.48 21.07 -21.42
N LEU A 313 -16.70 22.11 -21.74
CA LEU A 313 -17.22 23.39 -22.20
C LEU A 313 -18.06 23.22 -23.47
N LEU A 314 -17.52 22.51 -24.47
CA LEU A 314 -18.24 22.23 -25.71
C LEU A 314 -19.52 21.42 -25.47
N SER A 315 -19.46 20.43 -24.58
CA SER A 315 -20.61 19.59 -24.24
C SER A 315 -21.73 20.37 -23.57
N VAL A 316 -21.42 21.36 -22.73
CA VAL A 316 -22.43 22.26 -22.14
C VAL A 316 -23.08 23.14 -23.21
N VAL A 317 -22.28 23.68 -24.13
CA VAL A 317 -22.79 24.53 -25.23
C VAL A 317 -23.71 23.72 -26.15
N ILE A 318 -23.23 22.57 -26.64
CA ILE A 318 -24.00 21.67 -27.51
C ILE A 318 -25.22 21.13 -26.75
N GLY A 319 -25.03 20.71 -25.51
CA GLY A 319 -26.08 20.18 -24.65
C GLY A 319 -27.21 21.17 -24.42
N ARG A 320 -26.92 22.48 -24.28
CA ARG A 320 -27.95 23.51 -24.15
C ARG A 320 -28.79 23.62 -25.43
N VAL A 321 -28.16 23.55 -26.60
CA VAL A 321 -28.87 23.57 -27.89
C VAL A 321 -29.76 22.34 -28.01
N VAL A 322 -29.20 21.14 -27.78
CA VAL A 322 -29.94 19.88 -27.88
C VAL A 322 -31.10 19.83 -26.87
N ALA A 323 -30.87 20.23 -25.63
CA ALA A 323 -31.88 20.31 -24.59
C ALA A 323 -33.02 21.29 -24.94
N GLY A 324 -32.67 22.44 -25.51
CA GLY A 324 -33.65 23.43 -25.99
C GLY A 324 -34.50 22.88 -27.14
N LEU A 325 -33.87 22.24 -28.12
CA LEU A 325 -34.57 21.58 -29.23
C LEU A 325 -35.50 20.48 -28.70
N LEU A 326 -35.02 19.62 -27.80
CA LEU A 326 -35.82 18.57 -27.20
C LEU A 326 -37.02 19.12 -26.44
N ALA A 327 -36.81 20.16 -25.61
CA ALA A 327 -37.88 20.81 -24.88
C ALA A 327 -38.93 21.42 -25.84
N ASN A 328 -38.50 22.03 -26.93
CA ASN A 328 -39.39 22.61 -27.93
C ASN A 328 -40.20 21.53 -28.68
N VAL A 329 -39.55 20.43 -29.09
CA VAL A 329 -40.22 19.31 -29.74
C VAL A 329 -41.25 18.66 -28.80
N LEU A 330 -40.86 18.39 -27.55
CA LEU A 330 -41.77 17.84 -26.53
C LEU A 330 -42.94 18.79 -26.25
N ALA A 331 -42.68 20.09 -26.13
CA ALA A 331 -43.73 21.09 -25.96
C ALA A 331 -44.68 21.11 -27.15
N GLY A 332 -44.16 21.04 -28.38
CA GLY A 332 -44.92 21.01 -29.64
C GLY A 332 -45.83 19.79 -29.76
N VAL A 333 -45.38 18.60 -29.32
CA VAL A 333 -46.19 17.38 -29.26
C VAL A 333 -47.27 17.46 -28.15
N GLY A 334 -47.20 18.47 -27.28
CA GLY A 334 -48.16 18.68 -26.21
C GLY A 334 -47.78 17.96 -24.91
N PHE A 335 -46.49 17.63 -24.70
CA PHE A 335 -45.98 16.99 -23.48
C PHE A 335 -46.32 17.79 -22.22
N ASN A 336 -46.42 19.11 -22.32
CA ASN A 336 -46.83 19.97 -21.20
C ASN A 336 -48.27 19.69 -20.70
N LYS A 337 -49.13 19.08 -21.53
CA LYS A 337 -50.51 18.71 -21.16
C LYS A 337 -50.60 17.32 -20.51
N LEU A 338 -49.55 16.49 -20.59
CA LEU A 338 -49.56 15.11 -20.05
C LEU A 338 -49.88 15.06 -18.56
N PRO A 339 -49.25 15.85 -17.67
CA PRO A 339 -49.55 15.77 -16.24
C PRO A 339 -51.01 16.10 -15.91
N VAL A 340 -51.63 17.00 -16.67
CA VAL A 340 -53.06 17.32 -16.53
C VAL A 340 -53.92 16.15 -17.01
N LYS A 341 -53.60 15.53 -18.15
CA LYS A 341 -54.28 14.32 -18.65
C LYS A 341 -54.15 13.12 -17.70
N LEU A 342 -53.01 13.02 -17.00
CA LEU A 342 -52.75 11.98 -16.00
C LEU A 342 -53.43 12.26 -14.65
N GLY A 343 -54.00 13.47 -14.45
CA GLY A 343 -54.62 13.88 -13.19
C GLY A 343 -53.62 14.25 -12.09
N LEU A 344 -52.34 14.44 -12.43
CA LEU A 344 -51.25 14.79 -11.51
C LEU A 344 -51.16 16.31 -11.28
N ALA A 345 -51.66 17.12 -12.21
CA ALA A 345 -51.64 18.58 -12.12
C ALA A 345 -53.02 19.16 -12.46
N ARG A 346 -53.42 20.22 -11.74
CA ARG A 346 -54.70 20.93 -11.97
C ARG A 346 -54.63 21.95 -13.11
N THR A 347 -53.44 22.46 -13.42
CA THR A 347 -53.20 23.46 -14.46
C THR A 347 -51.97 23.10 -15.30
N VAL A 348 -51.91 23.63 -16.52
CA VAL A 348 -50.76 23.42 -17.41
C VAL A 348 -49.62 24.33 -16.97
N SER A 349 -48.54 23.75 -16.43
CA SER A 349 -47.33 24.50 -16.09
C SER A 349 -46.63 25.06 -17.35
N ARG A 350 -46.24 26.33 -17.31
CA ARG A 350 -45.54 27.05 -18.38
C ARG A 350 -44.17 27.53 -17.89
N GLY A 351 -43.26 27.83 -18.83
CA GLY A 351 -41.92 28.35 -18.52
C GLY A 351 -40.98 27.28 -17.97
N GLU A 352 -40.12 27.65 -17.02
CA GLU A 352 -39.02 26.80 -16.54
C GLU A 352 -39.45 25.53 -15.80
N HIS A 353 -40.68 25.50 -15.27
CA HIS A 353 -41.25 24.36 -14.57
C HIS A 353 -42.17 23.52 -15.47
N ALA A 354 -42.21 23.80 -16.77
CA ALA A 354 -42.95 22.98 -17.71
C ALA A 354 -42.31 21.58 -17.83
N PRO A 355 -43.10 20.49 -17.93
CA PRO A 355 -42.58 19.13 -18.08
C PRO A 355 -41.60 18.97 -19.24
N ALA A 356 -41.85 19.64 -20.37
CA ALA A 356 -40.93 19.60 -21.51
C ALA A 356 -39.60 20.33 -21.22
N ALA A 357 -39.63 21.43 -20.46
CA ALA A 357 -38.42 22.15 -20.03
C ALA A 357 -37.61 21.32 -19.01
N LEU A 358 -38.28 20.61 -18.10
CA LEU A 358 -37.67 19.65 -17.19
C LEU A 358 -36.98 18.50 -17.95
N ALA A 359 -37.66 17.92 -18.94
CA ALA A 359 -37.07 16.89 -19.81
C ALA A 359 -35.84 17.42 -20.57
N GLY A 360 -35.88 18.67 -21.05
CA GLY A 360 -34.71 19.34 -21.63
C GLY A 360 -33.55 19.49 -20.63
N LYS A 361 -33.81 19.96 -19.40
CA LYS A 361 -32.80 20.08 -18.33
C LYS A 361 -32.19 18.71 -17.96
N LEU A 362 -33.00 17.65 -17.93
CA LEU A 362 -32.53 16.28 -17.71
C LEU A 362 -31.65 15.79 -18.86
N ALA A 363 -32.00 16.10 -20.12
CA ALA A 363 -31.17 15.78 -21.28
C ALA A 363 -29.84 16.55 -21.25
N LEU A 364 -29.84 17.83 -20.87
CA LEU A 364 -28.62 18.59 -20.65
C LEU A 364 -27.75 17.92 -19.57
N ALA A 365 -28.34 17.56 -18.44
CA ALA A 365 -27.63 16.88 -17.35
C ALA A 365 -27.03 15.56 -17.82
N ALA A 366 -27.77 14.75 -18.58
CA ALA A 366 -27.26 13.51 -19.15
C ALA A 366 -26.06 13.75 -20.08
N ILE A 367 -26.17 14.69 -21.02
CA ILE A 367 -25.06 15.04 -21.94
C ILE A 367 -23.81 15.47 -21.16
N VAL A 368 -23.97 16.31 -20.14
CA VAL A 368 -22.86 16.76 -19.29
C VAL A 368 -22.27 15.60 -18.49
N LEU A 369 -23.08 14.68 -17.98
CA LEU A 369 -22.59 13.49 -17.28
C LEU A 369 -21.80 12.56 -18.21
N PHE A 370 -22.28 12.31 -19.43
CA PHE A 370 -21.52 11.54 -20.43
C PHE A 370 -20.21 12.22 -20.80
N ALA A 371 -20.23 13.53 -20.99
CA ALA A 371 -19.02 14.32 -21.22
C ALA A 371 -18.05 14.26 -20.02
N ALA A 372 -18.56 14.24 -18.79
CA ALA A 372 -17.76 14.13 -17.57
C ALA A 372 -17.08 12.76 -17.43
N ILE A 373 -17.73 11.68 -17.88
CA ILE A 373 -17.13 10.35 -17.96
C ILE A 373 -15.92 10.40 -18.91
N GLU A 374 -16.10 10.96 -20.10
CA GLU A 374 -15.03 11.03 -21.11
C GLU A 374 -13.90 11.96 -20.69
N ALA A 375 -14.24 13.13 -20.13
CA ALA A 375 -13.27 14.06 -19.56
C ALA A 375 -12.45 13.41 -18.43
N SER A 376 -13.09 12.60 -17.57
CA SER A 376 -12.40 11.88 -16.50
C SER A 376 -11.47 10.80 -17.06
N ASN A 377 -11.88 10.06 -18.09
CA ASN A 377 -11.03 9.09 -18.77
C ASN A 377 -9.81 9.74 -19.43
N LEU A 378 -10.01 10.89 -20.08
CA LEU A 378 -8.94 11.62 -20.77
C LEU A 378 -7.84 12.08 -19.81
N VAL A 379 -8.22 12.49 -18.59
CA VAL A 379 -7.27 12.85 -17.51
C VAL A 379 -6.66 11.62 -16.82
N GLY A 380 -7.20 10.42 -17.09
CA GLY A 380 -6.76 9.16 -16.47
C GLY A 380 -7.45 8.85 -15.12
N PHE A 381 -8.52 9.56 -14.78
CA PHE A 381 -9.34 9.31 -13.59
C PHE A 381 -10.40 8.23 -13.86
N VAL A 382 -9.95 7.04 -14.25
CA VAL A 382 -10.81 5.90 -14.63
C VAL A 382 -11.80 5.53 -13.53
N GLY A 383 -11.37 5.55 -12.26
CA GLY A 383 -12.25 5.25 -11.12
C GLY A 383 -13.38 6.27 -10.95
N LEU A 384 -13.08 7.56 -11.13
CA LEU A 384 -14.10 8.61 -11.09
C LEU A 384 -15.08 8.46 -12.25
N ALA A 385 -14.57 8.16 -13.45
CA ALA A 385 -15.38 7.91 -14.63
C ALA A 385 -16.36 6.74 -14.41
N GLU A 386 -15.91 5.67 -13.74
CA GLU A 386 -16.76 4.52 -13.45
C GLU A 386 -17.84 4.82 -12.42
N ILE A 387 -17.52 5.61 -11.38
CA ILE A 387 -18.53 6.08 -10.42
C ILE A 387 -19.59 6.93 -11.12
N ILE A 388 -19.17 7.87 -11.97
CA ILE A 388 -20.10 8.71 -12.75
C ILE A 388 -20.92 7.85 -13.72
N ARG A 389 -20.30 6.84 -14.36
CA ARG A 389 -20.98 5.90 -15.26
C ARG A 389 -22.04 5.09 -14.55
N SER A 390 -21.72 4.53 -13.37
CA SER A 390 -22.67 3.81 -12.53
C SER A 390 -23.84 4.70 -12.11
N PHE A 391 -23.56 5.92 -11.64
CA PHE A 391 -24.58 6.90 -11.31
C PHE A 391 -25.46 7.28 -12.51
N THR A 392 -24.86 7.47 -13.69
CA THR A 392 -25.57 7.80 -14.94
C THR A 392 -26.46 6.63 -15.38
N GLY A 393 -25.96 5.40 -15.25
CA GLY A 393 -26.73 4.18 -15.48
C GLY A 393 -27.93 4.09 -14.53
N PHE A 394 -27.71 4.26 -13.22
CA PHE A 394 -28.78 4.30 -12.22
C PHE A 394 -29.83 5.38 -12.54
N ALA A 395 -29.40 6.60 -12.88
CA ALA A 395 -30.32 7.66 -13.28
C ALA A 395 -31.14 7.28 -14.52
N GLY A 396 -30.54 6.59 -15.50
CA GLY A 396 -31.24 6.03 -16.66
C GLY A 396 -32.32 5.01 -16.27
N HIS A 397 -32.00 4.07 -15.40
CA HIS A 397 -32.96 3.09 -14.85
C HIS A 397 -34.13 3.77 -14.13
N VAL A 398 -33.84 4.80 -13.32
CA VAL A 398 -34.86 5.61 -12.64
C VAL A 398 -35.77 6.31 -13.64
N LEU A 399 -35.22 6.93 -14.69
CA LEU A 399 -36.03 7.57 -15.73
C LEU A 399 -36.91 6.57 -16.47
N LEU A 400 -36.39 5.39 -16.84
CA LEU A 400 -37.18 4.33 -17.48
C LEU A 400 -38.31 3.84 -16.56
N GLY A 401 -38.03 3.64 -15.27
CA GLY A 401 -39.06 3.29 -14.28
C GLY A 401 -40.17 4.34 -14.19
N LEU A 402 -39.82 5.65 -14.19
CA LEU A 402 -40.81 6.73 -14.21
C LEU A 402 -41.67 6.71 -15.48
N VAL A 403 -41.06 6.42 -16.63
CA VAL A 403 -41.78 6.28 -17.91
C VAL A 403 -42.76 5.11 -17.85
N ILE A 404 -42.33 3.94 -17.38
CA ILE A 404 -43.20 2.76 -17.20
C ILE A 404 -44.36 3.09 -16.28
N PHE A 405 -44.11 3.75 -15.15
CA PHE A 405 -45.16 4.15 -14.21
C PHE A 405 -46.15 5.15 -14.84
N ALA A 406 -45.65 6.12 -15.63
CA ALA A 406 -46.49 7.07 -16.34
C ALA A 406 -47.41 6.40 -17.37
N PHE A 407 -46.91 5.40 -18.11
CA PHE A 407 -47.74 4.58 -18.99
C PHE A 407 -48.78 3.77 -18.20
N GLY A 408 -48.38 3.21 -17.06
CA GLY A 408 -49.27 2.51 -16.15
C GLY A 408 -50.43 3.36 -15.63
N LEU A 409 -50.15 4.62 -15.25
CA LEU A 409 -51.16 5.61 -14.86
C LEU A 409 -52.16 5.87 -15.98
N LEU A 410 -51.67 6.03 -17.22
CA LEU A 410 -52.50 6.24 -18.40
C LEU A 410 -53.42 5.04 -18.65
N LEU A 411 -52.85 3.82 -18.63
CA LEU A 411 -53.59 2.58 -18.82
C LEU A 411 -54.65 2.37 -17.72
N ALA A 412 -54.28 2.61 -16.46
CA ALA A 412 -55.19 2.46 -15.33
C ALA A 412 -56.41 3.39 -15.45
N ASN A 413 -56.19 4.64 -15.84
CA ASN A 413 -57.27 5.60 -16.03
C ASN A 413 -58.15 5.25 -17.25
N PHE A 414 -57.54 4.81 -18.35
CA PHE A 414 -58.25 4.42 -19.56
C PHE A 414 -59.15 3.20 -19.31
N VAL A 415 -58.60 2.12 -18.76
CA VAL A 415 -59.36 0.89 -18.50
C VAL A 415 -60.43 1.12 -17.45
N ALA A 416 -60.13 1.84 -16.36
CA ALA A 416 -61.14 2.19 -15.37
C ALA A 416 -62.26 3.05 -15.96
N GLY A 417 -61.96 3.92 -16.93
CA GLY A 417 -62.97 4.68 -17.66
C GLY A 417 -63.94 3.77 -18.43
N ILE A 418 -63.41 2.76 -19.13
CA ILE A 418 -64.22 1.77 -19.86
C ILE A 418 -65.10 0.98 -18.89
N VAL A 419 -64.53 0.49 -17.78
CA VAL A 419 -65.29 -0.28 -16.78
C VAL A 419 -66.40 0.56 -16.15
N ARG A 420 -66.17 1.86 -15.87
CA ARG A 420 -67.23 2.76 -15.36
C ARG A 420 -68.38 2.96 -16.36
N ALA A 421 -68.09 2.92 -17.65
CA ALA A 421 -69.09 3.09 -18.70
C ALA A 421 -69.83 1.79 -19.04
N SER A 422 -69.46 0.65 -18.43
CA SER A 422 -70.11 -0.64 -18.64
C SER A 422 -71.40 -0.80 -17.82
N ASP A 423 -72.32 -1.61 -18.30
CA ASP A 423 -73.62 -1.90 -17.66
C ASP A 423 -73.52 -2.95 -16.52
N ALA A 424 -72.31 -3.13 -15.97
CA ALA A 424 -72.06 -4.10 -14.92
C ALA A 424 -72.63 -3.65 -13.57
N ALA A 425 -73.19 -4.60 -12.80
CA ALA A 425 -73.58 -4.35 -11.43
C ALA A 425 -72.37 -3.82 -10.62
N ASN A 426 -72.53 -2.66 -9.99
CA ASN A 426 -71.47 -1.96 -9.25
C ASN A 426 -70.24 -1.57 -10.10
N ALA A 427 -70.43 -1.19 -11.37
CA ALA A 427 -69.41 -0.65 -12.27
C ALA A 427 -68.44 0.38 -11.63
N PRO A 428 -68.87 1.32 -10.75
CA PRO A 428 -67.94 2.25 -10.09
C PRO A 428 -66.92 1.56 -9.18
N LEU A 429 -67.35 0.51 -8.46
CA LEU A 429 -66.52 -0.24 -7.53
C LEU A 429 -65.52 -1.12 -8.29
N LEU A 430 -66.00 -1.77 -9.36
CA LEU A 430 -65.18 -2.56 -10.26
C LEU A 430 -64.10 -1.70 -10.93
N ALA A 431 -64.45 -0.51 -11.40
CA ALA A 431 -63.49 0.41 -12.00
C ALA A 431 -62.43 0.91 -11.03
N LEU A 432 -62.78 1.12 -9.75
CA LEU A 432 -61.81 1.47 -8.71
C LEU A 432 -60.85 0.30 -8.49
N GLY A 433 -61.38 -0.93 -8.35
CA GLY A 433 -60.58 -2.15 -8.23
C GLY A 433 -59.61 -2.32 -9.40
N THR A 434 -60.10 -2.21 -10.64
CA THR A 434 -59.27 -2.29 -11.85
C THR A 434 -58.17 -1.24 -11.87
N ARG A 435 -58.48 0.01 -11.50
CA ARG A 435 -57.48 1.08 -11.41
C ARG A 435 -56.40 0.73 -10.40
N VAL A 436 -56.77 0.31 -9.20
CA VAL A 436 -55.82 -0.04 -8.13
C VAL A 436 -54.91 -1.19 -8.55
N VAL A 437 -55.47 -2.23 -9.19
CA VAL A 437 -54.68 -3.37 -9.67
C VAL A 437 -53.66 -2.96 -10.73
N ILE A 438 -54.06 -2.17 -11.73
CA ILE A 438 -53.14 -1.73 -12.79
C ILE A 438 -52.06 -0.80 -12.21
N LEU A 439 -52.41 0.07 -11.26
CA LEU A 439 -51.44 0.95 -10.60
C LEU A 439 -50.43 0.18 -9.75
N LEU A 440 -50.89 -0.81 -8.98
CA LEU A 440 -50.00 -1.68 -8.19
C LEU A 440 -49.04 -2.45 -9.10
N LEU A 441 -49.54 -3.05 -10.19
CA LEU A 441 -48.72 -3.77 -11.16
C LEU A 441 -47.69 -2.84 -11.83
N SER A 442 -48.13 -1.66 -12.25
CA SER A 442 -47.27 -0.68 -12.92
C SER A 442 -46.22 -0.10 -11.97
N ALA A 443 -46.57 0.14 -10.70
CA ALA A 443 -45.63 0.56 -9.66
C ALA A 443 -44.57 -0.51 -9.40
N ALA A 444 -44.97 -1.78 -9.28
CA ALA A 444 -44.04 -2.89 -9.10
C ALA A 444 -43.08 -3.03 -10.30
N MET A 445 -43.61 -2.93 -11.53
CA MET A 445 -42.81 -3.00 -12.76
C MET A 445 -41.85 -1.81 -12.87
N ALA A 446 -42.31 -0.61 -12.52
CA ALA A 446 -41.48 0.59 -12.47
C ALA A 446 -40.35 0.46 -11.46
N LEU A 447 -40.64 0.08 -10.20
CA LEU A 447 -39.64 -0.09 -9.15
C LEU A 447 -38.58 -1.13 -9.52
N ARG A 448 -39.00 -2.23 -10.15
CA ARG A 448 -38.08 -3.25 -10.70
C ARG A 448 -37.18 -2.69 -11.79
N GLN A 449 -37.70 -1.83 -12.67
CA GLN A 449 -36.89 -1.20 -13.72
C GLN A 449 -35.87 -0.20 -13.16
N MET A 450 -36.15 0.41 -12.00
CA MET A 450 -35.21 1.29 -11.31
C MET A 450 -34.06 0.53 -10.63
N GLU A 451 -34.06 -0.82 -10.69
CA GLU A 451 -33.14 -1.72 -9.99
C GLU A 451 -33.11 -1.55 -8.46
N LEU A 452 -34.16 -0.95 -7.90
CA LEU A 452 -34.29 -0.69 -6.47
C LEU A 452 -34.79 -1.95 -5.77
N ALA A 453 -33.86 -2.71 -5.18
CA ALA A 453 -34.16 -3.87 -4.36
C ALA A 453 -35.11 -4.87 -5.06
N ASN A 454 -34.75 -5.26 -6.28
CA ASN A 454 -35.55 -6.13 -7.15
C ASN A 454 -36.11 -7.35 -6.43
N ASP A 455 -35.31 -8.00 -5.58
CA ASP A 455 -35.75 -9.19 -4.84
C ASP A 455 -36.85 -8.86 -3.83
N ILE A 456 -36.73 -7.73 -3.12
CA ILE A 456 -37.76 -7.28 -2.17
C ILE A 456 -39.06 -6.99 -2.91
N VAL A 457 -38.99 -6.28 -4.06
CA VAL A 457 -40.18 -5.98 -4.86
C VAL A 457 -40.82 -7.24 -5.44
N ASN A 458 -40.01 -8.15 -6.00
CA ASN A 458 -40.48 -9.42 -6.55
C ASN A 458 -41.14 -10.30 -5.48
N LEU A 459 -40.53 -10.41 -4.30
CA LEU A 459 -41.09 -11.17 -3.18
C LEU A 459 -42.38 -10.53 -2.68
N ALA A 460 -42.39 -9.22 -2.40
CA ALA A 460 -43.56 -8.53 -1.90
C ALA A 460 -44.75 -8.63 -2.86
N PHE A 461 -44.52 -8.39 -4.15
CA PHE A 461 -45.55 -8.52 -5.17
C PHE A 461 -45.99 -9.99 -5.36
N GLY A 462 -45.04 -10.92 -5.38
CA GLY A 462 -45.30 -12.35 -5.45
C GLY A 462 -46.17 -12.85 -4.30
N PHE A 463 -45.94 -12.35 -3.08
CA PHE A 463 -46.79 -12.65 -1.93
C PHE A 463 -48.18 -12.04 -2.02
N ILE A 464 -48.32 -10.79 -2.48
CA ILE A 464 -49.63 -10.14 -2.64
C ILE A 464 -50.47 -10.88 -3.68
N VAL A 465 -49.89 -11.15 -4.86
CA VAL A 465 -50.58 -11.89 -5.93
C VAL A 465 -50.83 -13.34 -5.52
N GLY A 466 -49.87 -13.99 -4.87
CA GLY A 466 -50.02 -15.33 -4.33
C GLY A 466 -51.13 -15.43 -3.28
N ALA A 467 -51.19 -14.48 -2.34
CA ALA A 467 -52.25 -14.42 -1.33
C ALA A 467 -53.62 -14.15 -1.98
N ALA A 468 -53.69 -13.26 -2.97
CA ALA A 468 -54.92 -13.01 -3.72
C ALA A 468 -55.38 -14.27 -4.49
N ALA A 469 -54.45 -14.99 -5.13
CA ALA A 469 -54.74 -16.23 -5.83
C ALA A 469 -55.26 -17.30 -4.86
N VAL A 470 -54.64 -17.46 -3.69
CA VAL A 470 -55.10 -18.39 -2.64
C VAL A 470 -56.47 -17.96 -2.10
N ALA A 471 -56.69 -16.68 -1.82
CA ALA A 471 -57.97 -16.17 -1.33
C ALA A 471 -59.10 -16.42 -2.34
N LEU A 472 -58.87 -16.19 -3.63
CA LEU A 472 -59.83 -16.49 -4.69
C LEU A 472 -60.07 -18.00 -4.81
N ALA A 473 -59.00 -18.80 -4.81
CA ALA A 473 -59.12 -20.27 -4.85
C ALA A 473 -59.97 -20.80 -3.68
N LEU A 474 -59.79 -20.26 -2.48
CA LEU A 474 -60.59 -20.61 -1.30
C LEU A 474 -62.04 -20.10 -1.41
N ALA A 475 -62.25 -18.85 -1.85
CA ALA A 475 -63.59 -18.27 -1.99
C ALA A 475 -64.44 -19.04 -3.02
N PHE A 476 -63.87 -19.36 -4.19
CA PHE A 476 -64.55 -20.17 -5.21
C PHE A 476 -64.66 -21.64 -4.81
N GLY A 477 -63.62 -22.22 -4.21
CA GLY A 477 -63.59 -23.63 -3.82
C GLY A 477 -64.58 -23.96 -2.70
N LEU A 478 -64.63 -23.14 -1.65
CA LEU A 478 -65.55 -23.32 -0.52
C LEU A 478 -66.96 -22.83 -0.86
N GLY A 479 -67.09 -21.65 -1.50
CA GLY A 479 -68.39 -21.07 -1.83
C GLY A 479 -69.11 -21.74 -3.01
N GLY A 480 -68.38 -22.38 -3.93
CA GLY A 480 -68.95 -23.09 -5.08
C GLY A 480 -69.28 -24.56 -4.81
N ARG A 481 -68.95 -25.08 -3.63
CA ARG A 481 -69.10 -26.51 -3.29
C ARG A 481 -70.53 -27.01 -3.45
N ASP A 482 -71.50 -26.26 -2.91
CA ASP A 482 -72.91 -26.69 -2.92
C ASP A 482 -73.51 -26.62 -4.33
N SER A 483 -73.17 -25.58 -5.10
CA SER A 483 -73.57 -25.45 -6.50
C SER A 483 -72.99 -26.57 -7.36
N ALA A 484 -71.72 -26.93 -7.15
CA ALA A 484 -71.09 -28.05 -7.85
C ALA A 484 -71.71 -29.40 -7.46
N ALA A 485 -72.05 -29.59 -6.18
CA ALA A 485 -72.73 -30.78 -5.70
C ALA A 485 -74.14 -30.92 -6.30
N ALA A 486 -74.89 -29.82 -6.40
CA ALA A 486 -76.22 -29.79 -7.01
C ALA A 486 -76.17 -30.09 -8.52
N LEU A 487 -75.21 -29.52 -9.25
CA LEU A 487 -75.00 -29.81 -10.68
C LEU A 487 -74.67 -31.30 -10.93
N LEU A 488 -73.79 -31.88 -10.10
CA LEU A 488 -73.46 -33.30 -10.18
C LEU A 488 -74.64 -34.20 -9.81
N ALA A 489 -75.48 -33.78 -8.86
CA ALA A 489 -76.69 -34.50 -8.50
C ALA A 489 -77.72 -34.50 -9.64
N ASP A 490 -77.96 -33.35 -10.30
CA ASP A 490 -78.85 -33.26 -11.46
C ASP A 490 -78.35 -34.11 -12.63
N TRP A 491 -77.05 -34.07 -12.91
CA TRP A 491 -76.42 -34.94 -13.91
C TRP A 491 -76.59 -36.43 -13.60
N ARG A 492 -76.44 -36.83 -12.33
CA ARG A 492 -76.65 -38.21 -11.89
C ARG A 492 -78.11 -38.64 -12.02
N GLN A 493 -79.05 -37.73 -11.74
CA GLN A 493 -80.47 -38.02 -11.85
C GLN A 493 -80.93 -38.18 -13.31
N ARG A 494 -80.43 -37.33 -14.22
CA ARG A 494 -80.69 -37.44 -15.66
C ARG A 494 -80.11 -38.72 -16.28
N SER A 495 -79.00 -39.23 -15.73
CA SER A 495 -78.39 -40.49 -16.18
C SER A 495 -79.03 -41.74 -15.55
N GLN A 496 -79.82 -41.60 -14.49
CA GLN A 496 -80.55 -42.69 -13.84
C GLN A 496 -82.04 -42.78 -14.25
N GLN A 497 -82.58 -41.82 -15.00
CA GLN A 497 -83.89 -41.97 -15.66
C GLN A 497 -83.79 -43.03 -16.77
N PRO A 498 -84.41 -44.22 -16.61
CA PRO A 498 -84.48 -45.18 -17.70
C PRO A 498 -85.41 -44.61 -18.76
N ALA A 499 -85.05 -44.78 -20.03
CA ALA A 499 -85.97 -44.55 -21.14
C ALA A 499 -87.21 -45.44 -20.96
N SER A 500 -88.28 -44.90 -20.39
CA SER A 500 -89.59 -45.56 -20.38
C SER A 500 -90.14 -45.47 -21.80
N LYS A 501 -89.87 -46.55 -22.53
CA LYS A 501 -90.49 -47.00 -23.78
C LYS A 501 -91.87 -46.41 -24.05
N ASP A 502 -91.98 -45.80 -25.23
CA ASP A 502 -93.10 -46.04 -26.13
C ASP A 502 -93.29 -47.56 -26.31
N ALA A 503 -94.40 -48.11 -25.85
CA ALA A 503 -95.02 -49.34 -26.37
C ALA A 503 -96.37 -49.60 -25.68
N SER A 504 -97.39 -49.90 -26.49
CA SER A 504 -98.76 -50.39 -26.18
C SER A 504 -99.69 -49.39 -25.46
N GLU A 505 -100.87 -49.01 -25.95
CA GLU A 505 -101.81 -49.51 -26.97
C GLU A 505 -102.49 -48.36 -27.71
#